data_AF-A0A7C4HGC3-F1
#
_entry.id   AF-A0A7C4HGC3-F1
#
_cell.length_a   1.000
_cell.length_b   1.000
_cell.length_c   1.000
_cell.angle_alpha   90.00
_cell.angle_beta   90.00
_cell.angle_gamma   90.00
#
_symmetry.space_group_name_H-M   'P 1'
#
loop_
_entity.id
_entity.type
_entity.pdbx_description
1 polymer ?
#
loop_
_entity_poly.entity_id
_entity_poly.type
_entity_poly.pdbx_seq_one_letter_code
_entity_poly.pdbx_strand_id
1 'polypeptide(L)'
;MEFLKSAADLEALRGRLRVEREKGKALTVCCGTGCLSNHSQKTANALAEALERAGMRDRVGIKTTGCHGFCERGPIVVVEPDGILYQGVGRKQPEKDAEEIVAALAEGKEPVKRLLFKSLESKATVEHYRDIPFYAKQKRVALRNNGIIDPKSIEDFIARGGYSSFVKALGMKPEEIIGVMKDSTLRGRGGAGFSTGMKWELCRRSAGSPKYIICNGDEGDPGAFMDRSIMEGDPHSVIEGMLIGALAIGGREVPIEGYVYVRAEYPLAVENLTLAIRQAKACGLLGQDILGSGFGFS
;
A
#
# COMPACT_ATOMS: atom_id res chain seq x y z
N MET A 1 -11.72 -15.75 -3.41
CA MET A 1 -11.64 -14.51 -4.20
C MET A 1 -12.49 -14.70 -5.43
N GLU A 2 -13.35 -13.73 -5.71
CA GLU A 2 -14.20 -13.71 -6.90
C GLU A 2 -13.35 -13.41 -8.14
N PHE A 3 -13.57 -14.16 -9.22
CA PHE A 3 -12.86 -13.92 -10.48
C PHE A 3 -13.59 -12.83 -11.26
N LEU A 4 -12.91 -11.71 -11.53
CA LEU A 4 -13.48 -10.53 -12.17
C LEU A 4 -13.37 -10.66 -13.69
N LYS A 5 -14.51 -10.64 -14.38
CA LYS A 5 -14.58 -10.79 -15.84
C LYS A 5 -14.70 -9.47 -16.57
N SER A 6 -15.03 -8.39 -15.86
CA SER A 6 -15.23 -7.07 -16.46
C SER A 6 -14.86 -5.94 -15.52
N ALA A 7 -14.68 -4.74 -16.07
CA ALA A 7 -14.55 -3.53 -15.26
C ALA A 7 -15.76 -3.29 -14.36
N ALA A 8 -16.97 -3.65 -14.80
CA ALA A 8 -18.18 -3.53 -13.99
C ALA A 8 -18.16 -4.44 -12.76
N ASP A 9 -17.61 -5.66 -12.89
CA ASP A 9 -17.44 -6.59 -11.77
C ASP A 9 -16.49 -6.01 -10.72
N LEU A 10 -15.38 -5.41 -11.16
CA LEU A 10 -14.42 -4.74 -10.28
C LEU A 10 -15.06 -3.55 -9.55
N GLU A 11 -15.87 -2.74 -10.23
CA GLU A 11 -16.60 -1.63 -9.60
C GLU A 11 -17.64 -2.13 -8.59
N ALA A 12 -18.38 -3.19 -8.91
CA ALA A 12 -19.34 -3.81 -7.99
C ALA A 12 -18.66 -4.35 -6.73
N LEU A 13 -17.55 -5.09 -6.89
CA LEU A 13 -16.73 -5.57 -5.78
C LEU A 13 -16.21 -4.39 -4.94
N ARG A 14 -15.69 -3.34 -5.57
CA ARG A 14 -15.20 -2.15 -4.88
C ARG A 14 -16.30 -1.48 -4.06
N GLY A 15 -17.49 -1.31 -4.62
CA GLY A 15 -18.65 -0.74 -3.93
C GLY A 15 -19.00 -1.52 -2.66
N ARG A 16 -19.09 -2.86 -2.77
CA ARG A 16 -19.33 -3.76 -1.65
C ARG A 16 -18.25 -3.64 -0.57
N LEU A 17 -16.97 -3.73 -0.96
CA LEU A 17 -15.85 -3.65 -0.03
C LEU A 17 -15.79 -2.30 0.70
N ARG A 18 -16.07 -1.17 0.01
CA ARG A 18 -16.12 0.15 0.65
C ARG A 18 -17.14 0.18 1.78
N VAL A 19 -18.36 -0.29 1.52
CA VAL A 19 -19.43 -0.35 2.53
C VAL A 19 -19.05 -1.27 3.70
N GLU A 20 -18.40 -2.40 3.42
CA GLU A 20 -17.93 -3.32 4.47
C GLU A 20 -16.84 -2.68 5.35
N ARG A 21 -15.94 -1.88 4.75
CA ARG A 21 -14.77 -1.30 5.41
C ARG A 21 -15.01 0.05 6.09
N GLU A 22 -16.06 0.76 5.69
CA GLU A 22 -16.52 1.99 6.35
C GLU A 22 -17.28 1.69 7.65
N LYS A 23 -17.68 0.43 7.87
CA LYS A 23 -18.36 0.01 9.10
C LYS A 23 -17.35 -0.18 10.23
N GLY A 24 -17.34 0.78 11.15
CA GLY A 24 -16.66 0.65 12.44
C GLY A 24 -15.26 1.26 12.48
N LYS A 25 -14.61 1.14 13.64
CA LYS A 25 -13.25 1.61 13.84
C LYS A 25 -12.25 0.52 13.46
N ALA A 26 -11.02 0.91 13.16
CA ALA A 26 -9.93 -0.04 12.99
C ALA A 26 -8.69 0.44 13.72
N LEU A 27 -7.97 -0.49 14.35
CA LEU A 27 -6.61 -0.29 14.80
C LEU A 27 -5.66 -0.71 13.69
N THR A 28 -4.99 0.26 13.06
CA THR A 28 -3.88 -0.05 12.15
C THR A 28 -2.58 -0.10 12.94
N VAL A 29 -1.80 -1.16 12.73
CA VAL A 29 -0.51 -1.37 13.38
C VAL A 29 0.54 -1.39 12.28
N CYS A 30 1.52 -0.49 12.36
CA CYS A 30 2.61 -0.44 11.38
C CYS A 30 3.51 -1.67 11.56
N CYS A 31 3.53 -2.53 10.55
CA CYS A 31 4.34 -3.76 10.46
C CYS A 31 5.28 -3.74 9.25
N GLY A 32 5.69 -2.56 8.78
CA GLY A 32 6.86 -2.45 7.90
C GLY A 32 8.15 -2.81 8.64
N THR A 33 9.22 -3.14 7.90
CA THR A 33 10.48 -3.66 8.45
C THR A 33 10.98 -2.92 9.70
N GLY A 34 11.00 -1.57 9.69
CA GLY A 34 11.47 -0.79 10.85
C GLY A 34 10.63 -0.96 12.13
N CYS A 35 9.31 -1.15 12.02
CA CYS A 35 8.48 -1.43 13.18
C CYS A 35 8.50 -2.92 13.56
N LEU A 36 8.70 -3.84 12.62
CA LEU A 36 8.89 -5.27 12.92
C LEU A 36 10.16 -5.49 13.74
N SER A 37 11.24 -4.79 13.42
CA SER A 37 12.47 -4.79 14.23
C SER A 37 12.25 -4.26 15.66
N ASN A 38 11.18 -3.49 15.88
CA ASN A 38 10.74 -3.02 17.20
C ASN A 38 9.58 -3.86 17.78
N HIS A 39 9.42 -5.10 17.33
CA HIS A 39 8.42 -6.06 17.82
C HIS A 39 6.94 -5.67 17.63
N SER A 40 6.63 -4.86 16.60
CA SER A 40 5.25 -4.47 16.27
C SER A 40 4.28 -5.65 16.07
N GLN A 41 4.76 -6.82 15.63
CA GLN A 41 3.92 -8.02 15.53
C GLN A 41 3.38 -8.47 16.90
N LYS A 42 4.18 -8.36 17.96
CA LYS A 42 3.70 -8.63 19.33
C LYS A 42 2.65 -7.60 19.76
N THR A 43 2.83 -6.34 19.36
CA THR A 43 1.86 -5.27 19.62
C THR A 43 0.53 -5.55 18.90
N ALA A 44 0.56 -5.98 17.64
CA ALA A 44 -0.64 -6.37 16.91
C ALA A 44 -1.37 -7.54 17.58
N ASN A 45 -0.63 -8.58 18.00
CA ASN A 45 -1.22 -9.72 18.70
C ASN A 45 -1.85 -9.30 20.03
N ALA A 46 -1.14 -8.51 20.85
CA ALA A 46 -1.64 -8.02 22.13
C ALA A 46 -2.90 -7.17 21.98
N LEU A 47 -2.98 -6.31 20.95
CA LEU A 47 -4.18 -5.53 20.63
C LEU A 47 -5.34 -6.41 20.19
N ALA A 48 -5.08 -7.44 19.37
CA ALA A 48 -6.11 -8.38 18.96
C ALA A 48 -6.69 -9.13 20.17
N GLU A 49 -5.83 -9.64 21.05
CA GLU A 49 -6.25 -10.32 22.28
C GLU A 49 -7.00 -9.40 23.25
N ALA A 50 -6.55 -8.14 23.41
CA ALA A 50 -7.24 -7.17 24.24
C ALA A 50 -8.64 -6.84 23.70
N LEU A 51 -8.79 -6.72 22.36
CA LEU A 51 -10.08 -6.54 21.71
C LEU A 51 -11.01 -7.76 21.89
N GLU A 52 -10.47 -8.98 21.82
CA GLU A 52 -11.23 -10.22 22.10
C GLU A 52 -11.73 -10.22 23.55
N ARG A 53 -10.84 -9.94 24.53
CA ARG A 53 -11.20 -9.88 25.96
C ARG A 53 -12.27 -8.83 26.25
N ALA A 54 -12.27 -7.72 25.51
CA ALA A 54 -13.26 -6.65 25.62
C ALA A 54 -14.56 -6.92 24.84
N GLY A 55 -14.66 -8.02 24.08
CA GLY A 55 -15.82 -8.32 23.24
C GLY A 55 -16.03 -7.32 22.10
N MET A 56 -14.95 -6.71 21.59
CA MET A 56 -15.01 -5.59 20.64
C MET A 56 -14.65 -5.96 19.20
N ARG A 57 -14.29 -7.21 18.92
CA ARG A 57 -13.72 -7.63 17.63
C ARG A 57 -14.68 -7.48 16.45
N ASP A 58 -15.98 -7.57 16.71
CA ASP A 58 -17.02 -7.33 15.71
C ASP A 58 -17.22 -5.84 15.38
N ARG A 59 -16.71 -4.93 16.23
CA ARG A 59 -16.90 -3.47 16.13
C ARG A 59 -15.62 -2.72 15.79
N VAL A 60 -14.47 -3.28 16.17
CA VAL A 60 -13.15 -2.70 15.97
C VAL A 60 -12.25 -3.72 15.27
N GLY A 61 -11.96 -3.46 14.00
CA GLY A 61 -11.02 -4.25 13.22
C GLY A 61 -9.58 -4.03 13.69
N ILE A 62 -8.70 -4.98 13.36
CA ILE A 62 -7.25 -4.79 13.46
C ILE A 62 -6.61 -5.05 12.10
N LYS A 63 -5.66 -4.20 11.71
CA LYS A 63 -4.93 -4.35 10.45
C LYS A 63 -3.45 -4.16 10.68
N THR A 64 -2.64 -5.10 10.22
CA THR A 64 -1.20 -4.89 10.09
C THR A 64 -0.97 -4.19 8.76
N THR A 65 -0.16 -3.13 8.76
CA THR A 65 0.00 -2.24 7.60
C THR A 65 1.46 -2.09 7.22
N GLY A 66 1.72 -1.54 6.02
CA GLY A 66 3.06 -1.13 5.61
C GLY A 66 3.66 -0.01 6.47
N CYS A 67 4.89 0.40 6.14
CA CYS A 67 5.61 1.44 6.89
C CYS A 67 4.84 2.77 6.93
N HIS A 68 4.46 3.23 8.12
CA HIS A 68 3.80 4.53 8.31
C HIS A 68 4.75 5.73 8.12
N GLY A 69 6.07 5.52 8.18
CA GLY A 69 7.10 6.51 7.83
C GLY A 69 7.86 7.13 9.01
N PHE A 70 7.26 7.26 10.20
CA PHE A 70 7.93 7.82 11.37
C PHE A 70 8.62 6.74 12.21
N CYS A 71 9.59 6.03 11.61
CA CYS A 71 10.21 4.83 12.17
C CYS A 71 10.81 5.04 13.57
N GLU A 72 11.41 6.21 13.83
CA GLU A 72 11.97 6.58 15.15
C GLU A 72 10.93 6.52 16.28
N ARG A 73 9.64 6.66 15.95
CA ARG A 73 8.52 6.64 16.90
C ARG A 73 7.76 5.31 16.91
N GLY A 74 8.16 4.32 16.11
CA GLY A 74 7.49 3.02 16.02
C GLY A 74 7.68 2.12 17.26
N PRO A 75 6.83 1.11 17.53
CA PRO A 75 5.63 0.74 16.77
C PRO A 75 4.58 1.85 16.79
N ILE A 76 4.01 2.11 15.61
CA ILE A 76 2.94 3.09 15.42
C ILE A 76 1.62 2.33 15.36
N VAL A 77 0.65 2.78 16.14
CA VAL A 77 -0.73 2.31 16.09
C VAL A 77 -1.64 3.51 15.83
N VAL A 78 -2.56 3.40 14.87
CA VAL A 78 -3.52 4.47 14.56
C VAL A 78 -4.94 3.93 14.72
N VAL A 79 -5.80 4.74 15.37
CA VAL A 79 -7.24 4.51 15.40
C VAL A 79 -7.85 5.17 14.18
N GLU A 80 -8.31 4.38 13.22
CA GLU A 80 -9.05 4.84 12.05
C GLU A 80 -10.57 4.72 12.28
N PRO A 81 -11.41 5.64 11.74
CA PRO A 81 -11.05 6.79 10.90
C PRO A 81 -10.66 8.05 11.69
N ASP A 82 -10.63 7.99 13.02
CA ASP A 82 -10.37 9.14 13.90
C ASP A 82 -8.97 9.75 13.70
N GLY A 83 -8.02 8.97 13.20
CA GLY A 83 -6.64 9.39 12.94
C GLY A 83 -5.81 9.61 14.21
N ILE A 84 -6.22 9.08 15.37
CA ILE A 84 -5.48 9.19 16.63
C ILE A 84 -4.25 8.28 16.55
N LEU A 85 -3.06 8.85 16.73
CA LEU A 85 -1.80 8.12 16.64
C LEU A 85 -1.17 7.88 18.01
N TYR A 86 -0.90 6.61 18.28
CA TYR A 86 -0.08 6.14 19.37
C TYR A 86 1.31 5.76 18.85
N GLN A 87 2.34 6.22 19.56
CA GLN A 87 3.75 5.97 19.26
C GLN A 87 4.42 5.15 20.36
N GLY A 88 5.45 4.39 20.00
CA GLY A 88 6.23 3.57 20.92
C GLY A 88 5.41 2.47 21.61
N VAL A 89 4.27 2.09 21.02
CA VAL A 89 3.35 1.13 21.60
C VAL A 89 4.04 -0.22 21.73
N GLY A 90 3.98 -0.82 22.92
CA GLY A 90 4.50 -2.14 23.17
C GLY A 90 6.03 -2.28 23.12
N ARG A 91 6.78 -1.18 23.05
CA ARG A 91 8.26 -1.22 23.14
C ARG A 91 8.76 -1.88 24.43
N LYS A 92 8.01 -1.72 25.52
CA LYS A 92 8.38 -2.24 26.85
C LYS A 92 7.32 -3.18 27.43
N GLN A 93 6.04 -2.89 27.18
CA GLN A 93 4.91 -3.53 27.84
C GLN A 93 3.72 -3.66 26.86
N PRO A 94 3.81 -4.56 25.87
CA PRO A 94 2.82 -4.67 24.79
C PRO A 94 1.41 -5.00 25.29
N GLU A 95 1.27 -5.87 26.27
CA GLU A 95 -0.03 -6.28 26.81
C GLU A 95 -0.71 -5.10 27.53
N LYS A 96 0.03 -4.40 28.40
CA LYS A 96 -0.50 -3.24 29.14
C LYS A 96 -0.84 -2.06 28.22
N ASP A 97 0.03 -1.76 27.25
CA ASP A 97 -0.26 -0.69 26.28
C ASP A 97 -1.50 -1.02 25.43
N ALA A 98 -1.65 -2.28 25.03
CA ALA A 98 -2.82 -2.75 24.29
C ALA A 98 -4.11 -2.63 25.10
N GLU A 99 -4.10 -3.07 26.37
CA GLU A 99 -5.25 -2.98 27.27
C GLU A 99 -5.67 -1.53 27.51
N GLU A 100 -4.74 -0.61 27.74
CA GLU A 100 -5.05 0.81 27.92
C GLU A 100 -5.68 1.43 26.65
N ILE A 101 -5.17 1.10 25.47
CA ILE A 101 -5.72 1.59 24.19
C ILE A 101 -7.13 1.04 23.97
N VAL A 102 -7.34 -0.27 24.18
CA VAL A 102 -8.65 -0.90 23.99
C VAL A 102 -9.67 -0.38 25.00
N ALA A 103 -9.28 -0.21 26.27
CA ALA A 103 -10.16 0.38 27.28
C ALA A 103 -10.58 1.81 26.90
N ALA A 104 -9.64 2.64 26.44
CA ALA A 104 -9.95 4.00 25.98
C ALA A 104 -10.99 3.98 24.82
N LEU A 105 -10.87 3.03 23.89
CA LEU A 105 -11.84 2.86 22.80
C LEU A 105 -13.20 2.34 23.28
N ALA A 106 -13.22 1.37 24.19
CA ALA A 106 -14.44 0.73 24.70
C ALA A 106 -15.32 1.71 25.47
N GLU A 107 -14.69 2.52 26.31
CA GLU A 107 -15.36 3.38 27.28
C GLU A 107 -15.63 4.78 26.72
N GLY A 108 -15.22 5.06 25.47
CA GLY A 108 -15.27 6.40 24.88
C GLY A 108 -14.45 7.42 25.67
N LYS A 109 -13.41 6.95 26.36
CA LYS A 109 -12.55 7.78 27.21
C LYS A 109 -11.51 8.51 26.36
N GLU A 110 -10.90 9.51 27.01
CA GLU A 110 -9.75 10.24 26.49
C GLU A 110 -8.65 9.28 25.98
N PRO A 111 -7.99 9.61 24.86
CA PRO A 111 -6.86 8.82 24.36
C PRO A 111 -5.75 8.66 25.40
N VAL A 112 -4.97 7.57 25.29
CA VAL A 112 -3.87 7.25 26.21
C VAL A 112 -2.73 8.28 26.10
N LYS A 113 -2.81 9.37 26.87
CA LYS A 113 -1.95 10.57 26.74
C LYS A 113 -0.45 10.31 26.77
N ARG A 114 0.00 9.27 27.47
CA ARG A 114 1.44 8.90 27.53
C ARG A 114 1.97 8.32 26.22
N LEU A 115 1.11 7.74 25.39
CA LEU A 115 1.45 7.12 24.11
C LEU A 115 1.25 8.07 22.93
N LEU A 116 0.63 9.24 23.14
CA LEU A 116 0.46 10.25 22.09
C LEU A 116 1.78 10.95 21.74
N PHE A 117 1.80 11.58 20.57
CA PHE A 117 2.93 12.41 20.16
C PHE A 117 3.06 13.63 21.07
N LYS A 118 4.29 13.97 21.46
CA LYS A 118 4.61 15.19 22.21
C LYS A 118 5.60 16.01 21.41
N SER A 119 5.22 17.24 21.10
CA SER A 119 6.09 18.20 20.43
C SER A 119 7.29 18.52 21.31
N LEU A 120 8.50 18.48 20.75
CA LEU A 120 9.71 18.87 21.48
C LEU A 120 9.77 20.39 21.69
N GLU A 121 9.19 21.17 20.77
CA GLU A 121 9.22 22.63 20.79
C GLU A 121 8.17 23.20 21.78
N SER A 122 6.91 22.80 21.63
CA SER A 122 5.81 23.36 22.41
C SER A 122 5.46 22.55 23.66
N LYS A 123 6.02 21.34 23.81
CA LYS A 123 5.62 20.33 24.80
C LYS A 123 4.15 19.92 24.72
N ALA A 124 3.41 20.39 23.72
CA ALA A 124 2.02 20.05 23.52
C ALA A 124 1.88 18.60 23.05
N THR A 125 0.83 17.95 23.55
CA THR A 125 0.40 16.65 23.06
C THR A 125 -0.40 16.84 21.77
N VAL A 126 -0.10 16.05 20.75
CA VAL A 126 -0.82 16.06 19.47
C VAL A 126 -1.43 14.68 19.26
N GLU A 127 -2.76 14.65 19.11
CA GLU A 127 -3.53 13.41 19.00
C GLU A 127 -3.57 12.88 17.57
N HIS A 128 -3.96 13.73 16.62
CA HIS A 128 -4.16 13.29 15.25
C HIS A 128 -2.87 13.30 14.46
N TYR A 129 -2.58 12.21 13.72
CA TYR A 129 -1.34 12.11 12.97
C TYR A 129 -1.17 13.24 11.95
N ARG A 130 -2.27 13.73 11.37
CA ARG A 130 -2.25 14.81 10.36
C ARG A 130 -1.72 16.14 10.90
N ASP A 131 -1.83 16.36 12.21
CA ASP A 131 -1.41 17.60 12.88
C ASP A 131 0.02 17.50 13.43
N ILE A 132 0.60 16.30 13.47
CA ILE A 132 1.98 16.11 13.88
C ILE A 132 2.89 16.74 12.80
N PRO A 133 3.82 17.64 13.16
CA PRO A 133 4.66 18.37 12.19
C PRO A 133 5.40 17.48 11.18
N PHE A 134 5.76 16.26 11.58
CA PHE A 134 6.36 15.26 10.70
C PHE A 134 5.47 14.95 9.49
N TYR A 135 4.16 14.74 9.69
CA TYR A 135 3.23 14.37 8.62
C TYR A 135 2.57 15.58 7.96
N ALA A 136 2.25 16.63 8.72
CA ALA A 136 1.50 17.81 8.26
C ALA A 136 2.12 18.48 7.03
N LYS A 137 3.45 18.38 6.87
CA LYS A 137 4.21 18.99 5.77
C LYS A 137 4.44 18.04 4.58
N GLN A 138 3.89 16.83 4.61
CA GLN A 138 4.11 15.82 3.57
C GLN A 138 2.94 15.71 2.59
N LYS A 139 3.26 15.55 1.30
CA LYS A 139 2.32 15.09 0.28
C LYS A 139 2.65 13.64 -0.08
N ARG A 140 1.95 12.68 0.52
CA ARG A 140 2.20 11.25 0.31
C ARG A 140 1.50 10.74 -0.95
N VAL A 141 2.17 10.84 -2.11
CA VAL A 141 1.65 10.34 -3.40
C VAL A 141 1.94 8.84 -3.59
N ALA A 142 3.23 8.47 -3.59
CA ALA A 142 3.65 7.07 -3.73
C ALA A 142 3.28 6.23 -2.50
N LEU A 143 3.34 6.83 -1.31
CA LEU A 143 3.07 6.17 -0.02
C LEU A 143 1.62 6.38 0.47
N ARG A 144 0.68 6.73 -0.42
CA ARG A 144 -0.71 7.11 -0.06
C ARG A 144 -1.52 6.03 0.67
N ASN A 145 -1.12 4.77 0.52
CA ASN A 145 -1.79 3.61 1.14
C ASN A 145 -1.04 3.07 2.37
N ASN A 146 0.24 3.40 2.51
CA ASN A 146 1.07 2.92 3.61
C ASN A 146 0.59 3.47 4.97
N GLY A 147 0.32 2.55 5.89
CA GLY A 147 -0.26 2.84 7.21
C GLY A 147 -1.78 2.72 7.25
N ILE A 148 -2.43 2.46 6.10
CA ILE A 148 -3.90 2.42 5.98
C ILE A 148 -4.38 1.05 5.50
N ILE A 149 -3.74 0.48 4.48
CA ILE A 149 -4.09 -0.86 3.96
C ILE A 149 -3.30 -1.96 4.63
N ASP A 150 -3.90 -3.15 4.68
CA ASP A 150 -3.15 -4.39 4.81
C ASP A 150 -2.48 -4.74 3.47
N PRO A 151 -1.13 -4.79 3.39
CA PRO A 151 -0.41 -5.11 2.15
C PRO A 151 -0.66 -6.53 1.64
N LYS A 152 -1.18 -7.43 2.48
CA LYS A 152 -1.52 -8.82 2.14
C LYS A 152 -2.97 -8.99 1.67
N SER A 153 -3.70 -7.89 1.51
CA SER A 153 -5.12 -7.86 1.13
C SER A 153 -5.34 -7.07 -0.16
N ILE A 154 -5.54 -7.78 -1.28
CA ILE A 154 -5.97 -7.15 -2.54
C ILE A 154 -7.27 -6.36 -2.38
N GLU A 155 -8.16 -6.81 -1.50
CA GLU A 155 -9.44 -6.16 -1.23
C GLU A 155 -9.24 -4.79 -0.55
N ASP A 156 -8.20 -4.63 0.29
CA ASP A 156 -7.85 -3.32 0.87
C ASP A 156 -7.45 -2.34 -0.20
N PHE A 157 -6.63 -2.80 -1.16
CA PHE A 157 -6.22 -2.00 -2.29
C PHE A 157 -7.41 -1.64 -3.19
N ILE A 158 -8.27 -2.61 -3.55
CA ILE A 158 -9.46 -2.39 -4.40
C ILE A 158 -10.42 -1.40 -3.75
N ALA A 159 -10.72 -1.56 -2.46
CA ALA A 159 -11.63 -0.68 -1.73
C ALA A 159 -11.19 0.80 -1.76
N ARG A 160 -9.87 1.02 -1.72
CA ARG A 160 -9.27 2.37 -1.84
C ARG A 160 -9.16 2.88 -3.27
N GLY A 161 -9.78 2.21 -4.25
CA GLY A 161 -9.75 2.60 -5.66
C GLY A 161 -8.58 2.01 -6.45
N GLY A 162 -7.87 1.02 -5.91
CA GLY A 162 -6.87 0.27 -6.66
C GLY A 162 -7.42 -0.30 -7.96
N TYR A 163 -6.56 -0.36 -8.98
CA TYR A 163 -6.87 -0.75 -10.37
C TYR A 163 -7.80 0.19 -11.16
N SER A 164 -8.29 1.29 -10.57
CA SER A 164 -9.10 2.27 -11.34
C SER A 164 -8.30 2.94 -12.45
N SER A 165 -7.01 3.18 -12.22
CA SER A 165 -6.16 3.82 -13.24
C SER A 165 -5.87 2.85 -14.38
N PHE A 166 -5.71 1.56 -14.05
CA PHE A 166 -5.62 0.49 -15.04
C PHE A 166 -6.91 0.35 -15.87
N VAL A 167 -8.10 0.34 -15.24
CA VAL A 167 -9.38 0.33 -15.98
C VAL A 167 -9.50 1.52 -16.91
N LYS A 168 -9.11 2.72 -16.47
CA LYS A 168 -9.06 3.90 -17.34
C LYS A 168 -8.11 3.69 -18.51
N ALA A 169 -6.91 3.16 -18.26
CA ALA A 169 -5.92 2.89 -19.29
C ALA A 169 -6.37 1.83 -20.30
N LEU A 170 -7.19 0.85 -19.91
CA LEU A 170 -7.82 -0.09 -20.83
C LEU A 170 -8.71 0.64 -21.86
N GLY A 171 -9.35 1.74 -21.49
CA GLY A 171 -10.13 2.55 -22.42
C GLY A 171 -9.32 3.42 -23.39
N MET A 172 -7.98 3.44 -23.26
CA MET A 172 -7.10 4.35 -24.00
C MET A 172 -6.26 3.62 -25.05
N LYS A 173 -5.84 4.34 -26.08
CA LYS A 173 -4.78 3.91 -27.00
C LYS A 173 -3.41 4.05 -26.32
N PRO A 174 -2.41 3.23 -26.68
CA PRO A 174 -1.05 3.33 -26.12
C PRO A 174 -0.46 4.75 -26.21
N GLU A 175 -0.71 5.46 -27.32
CA GLU A 175 -0.22 6.82 -27.56
C GLU A 175 -0.82 7.83 -26.58
N GLU A 176 -2.09 7.64 -26.19
CA GLU A 176 -2.77 8.50 -25.21
C GLU A 176 -2.20 8.28 -23.80
N ILE A 177 -1.92 7.02 -23.43
CA ILE A 177 -1.29 6.68 -22.15
C ILE A 177 0.12 7.31 -22.09
N ILE A 178 0.90 7.17 -23.16
CA ILE A 178 2.22 7.81 -23.30
C ILE A 178 2.12 9.34 -23.19
N GLY A 179 1.11 9.95 -23.83
CA GLY A 179 0.83 11.38 -23.77
C GLY A 179 0.64 11.85 -22.32
N VAL A 180 -0.27 11.21 -21.57
CA VAL A 180 -0.49 11.49 -20.14
C VAL A 180 0.81 11.38 -19.34
N MET A 181 1.65 10.38 -19.62
CA MET A 181 2.92 10.21 -18.92
C MET A 181 3.93 11.30 -19.24
N LYS A 182 3.98 11.80 -20.47
CA LYS A 182 4.83 12.93 -20.86
C LYS A 182 4.35 14.23 -20.19
N ASP A 183 3.04 14.48 -20.22
CA ASP A 183 2.43 15.67 -19.62
C ASP A 183 2.57 15.69 -18.10
N SER A 184 2.60 14.51 -17.46
CA SER A 184 2.85 14.41 -16.02
C SER A 184 4.26 14.86 -15.61
N THR A 185 5.19 14.99 -16.57
CA THR A 185 6.62 15.26 -16.37
C THR A 185 7.33 14.24 -15.48
N LEU A 186 6.77 13.03 -15.31
CA LEU A 186 7.37 12.00 -14.47
C LEU A 186 8.75 11.62 -15.01
N ARG A 187 9.75 11.72 -14.12
CA ARG A 187 11.14 11.32 -14.36
C ARG A 187 11.44 10.03 -13.60
N GLY A 188 12.38 9.24 -14.13
CA GLY A 188 12.88 8.02 -13.49
C GLY A 188 13.39 8.31 -12.08
N ARG A 189 12.87 7.58 -11.09
CA ARG A 189 13.15 7.82 -9.67
C ARG A 189 14.36 7.06 -9.12
N GLY A 190 14.96 6.17 -9.90
CA GLY A 190 16.25 5.51 -9.58
C GLY A 190 17.49 6.37 -9.89
N GLY A 191 17.42 7.69 -9.74
CA GLY A 191 18.57 8.59 -9.89
C GLY A 191 18.75 9.25 -11.26
N ALA A 192 18.75 8.50 -12.37
CA ALA A 192 19.09 9.05 -13.69
C ALA A 192 18.12 10.13 -14.22
N GLY A 193 16.89 10.17 -13.71
CA GLY A 193 15.93 11.23 -14.03
C GLY A 193 15.52 11.30 -15.51
N PHE A 194 15.63 10.24 -16.29
CA PHE A 194 15.15 10.25 -17.67
C PHE A 194 13.61 10.33 -17.73
N SER A 195 13.03 10.95 -18.76
CA SER A 195 11.56 11.06 -18.90
C SER A 195 10.92 9.68 -19.05
N THR A 196 9.99 9.33 -18.15
CA THR A 196 9.30 8.03 -18.18
C THR A 196 8.45 7.88 -19.44
N GLY A 197 7.70 8.92 -19.81
CA GLY A 197 6.87 8.91 -21.03
C GLY A 197 7.71 8.78 -22.31
N MET A 198 8.88 9.42 -22.37
CA MET A 198 9.79 9.26 -23.50
C MET A 198 10.38 7.85 -23.56
N LYS A 199 10.76 7.26 -22.42
CA LYS A 199 11.26 5.88 -22.36
C LYS A 199 10.22 4.88 -22.88
N TRP A 200 8.96 5.05 -22.47
CA TRP A 200 7.86 4.19 -22.93
C TRP A 200 7.59 4.35 -24.43
N GLU A 201 7.63 5.57 -24.96
CA GLU A 201 7.48 5.81 -26.39
C GLU A 201 8.59 5.14 -27.22
N LEU A 202 9.85 5.26 -26.81
CA LEU A 202 10.97 4.62 -27.49
C LEU A 202 10.80 3.10 -27.50
N CYS A 203 10.41 2.50 -26.37
CA CYS A 203 10.12 1.07 -26.29
C CYS A 203 8.95 0.66 -27.18
N ARG A 204 7.88 1.45 -27.23
CA ARG A 204 6.72 1.20 -28.10
C ARG A 204 7.12 1.19 -29.58
N ARG A 205 7.90 2.18 -30.02
CA ARG A 205 8.36 2.32 -31.41
C ARG A 205 9.38 1.28 -31.84
N SER A 206 10.09 0.67 -30.89
CA SER A 206 11.02 -0.41 -31.20
C SER A 206 10.28 -1.61 -31.77
N ALA A 207 10.82 -2.15 -32.87
CA ALA A 207 10.43 -3.46 -33.37
C ALA A 207 10.87 -4.57 -32.38
N GLY A 208 10.19 -5.72 -32.43
CA GLY A 208 10.48 -6.88 -31.61
C GLY A 208 9.30 -7.35 -30.76
N SER A 209 9.25 -8.66 -30.56
CA SER A 209 8.28 -9.37 -29.74
C SER A 209 8.94 -10.64 -29.17
N PRO A 210 8.71 -11.02 -27.90
CA PRO A 210 7.91 -10.29 -26.90
C PRO A 210 8.60 -8.99 -26.45
N LYS A 211 7.87 -8.12 -25.74
CA LYS A 211 8.44 -6.98 -25.01
C LYS A 211 8.45 -7.27 -23.50
N TYR A 212 9.22 -6.49 -22.76
CA TYR A 212 9.43 -6.74 -21.34
C TYR A 212 9.24 -5.48 -20.50
N ILE A 213 8.67 -5.64 -19.31
CA ILE A 213 8.66 -4.62 -18.27
C ILE A 213 9.40 -5.15 -17.05
N ILE A 214 10.45 -4.41 -16.68
CA ILE A 214 11.29 -4.76 -15.55
C ILE A 214 11.13 -3.67 -14.49
N CYS A 215 10.61 -4.05 -13.32
CA CYS A 215 10.62 -3.24 -12.12
C CYS A 215 11.90 -3.53 -11.34
N ASN A 216 12.80 -2.55 -11.25
CA ASN A 216 14.03 -2.67 -10.49
C ASN A 216 13.78 -2.24 -9.03
N GLY A 217 13.76 -3.21 -8.12
CA GLY A 217 13.66 -3.04 -6.67
C GLY A 217 14.94 -3.48 -5.94
N ASP A 218 16.11 -3.31 -6.56
CA ASP A 218 17.41 -3.65 -5.97
C ASP A 218 17.81 -2.67 -4.84
N GLU A 219 17.37 -1.40 -4.89
CA GLU A 219 17.59 -0.34 -3.87
C GLU A 219 18.89 -0.51 -3.04
N GLY A 220 20.03 -0.53 -3.73
CA GLY A 220 21.34 -0.83 -3.13
C GLY A 220 21.98 0.32 -2.35
N ASP A 221 21.49 1.55 -2.55
CA ASP A 221 22.09 2.75 -1.95
C ASP A 221 21.90 2.82 -0.42
N PRO A 222 22.97 3.04 0.36
CA PRO A 222 22.86 3.19 1.81
C PRO A 222 21.88 4.30 2.21
N GLY A 223 20.94 3.97 3.09
CA GLY A 223 19.92 4.92 3.56
C GLY A 223 18.68 5.03 2.66
N ALA A 224 18.65 4.39 1.49
CA ALA A 224 17.44 4.25 0.68
C ALA A 224 16.56 3.10 1.21
N PHE A 225 15.26 3.35 1.30
CA PHE A 225 14.23 2.37 1.67
C PHE A 225 12.83 2.75 1.14
N MET A 226 12.77 3.64 0.15
CA MET A 226 11.54 4.10 -0.48
C MET A 226 10.89 3.00 -1.32
N ASP A 227 11.68 2.28 -2.12
CA ASP A 227 11.18 1.20 -2.97
C ASP A 227 10.73 0.03 -2.09
N ARG A 228 11.55 -0.32 -1.09
CA ARG A 228 11.18 -1.29 -0.05
C ARG A 228 9.83 -0.95 0.59
N SER A 229 9.63 0.32 0.96
CA SER A 229 8.40 0.75 1.64
C SER A 229 7.15 0.56 0.78
N ILE A 230 7.27 0.70 -0.55
CA ILE A 230 6.16 0.48 -1.47
C ILE A 230 5.95 -1.02 -1.68
N MET A 231 7.01 -1.79 -1.94
CA MET A 231 6.87 -3.24 -2.17
C MET A 231 6.37 -4.00 -0.93
N GLU A 232 6.79 -3.58 0.26
CA GLU A 232 6.28 -4.15 1.52
C GLU A 232 4.86 -3.67 1.85
N GLY A 233 4.54 -2.40 1.59
CA GLY A 233 3.33 -1.75 2.12
C GLY A 233 2.16 -1.60 1.15
N ASP A 234 2.43 -1.61 -0.14
CA ASP A 234 1.45 -1.43 -1.21
C ASP A 234 1.90 -2.14 -2.51
N PRO A 235 2.11 -3.47 -2.46
CA PRO A 235 2.65 -4.23 -3.60
C PRO A 235 1.74 -4.16 -4.84
N HIS A 236 0.42 -4.03 -4.66
CA HIS A 236 -0.51 -3.91 -5.78
C HIS A 236 -0.37 -2.59 -6.57
N SER A 237 0.09 -1.50 -5.95
CA SER A 237 0.45 -0.28 -6.70
C SER A 237 1.58 -0.53 -7.71
N VAL A 238 2.53 -1.43 -7.39
CA VAL A 238 3.61 -1.80 -8.31
C VAL A 238 3.04 -2.57 -9.50
N ILE A 239 2.19 -3.57 -9.23
CA ILE A 239 1.54 -4.38 -10.26
C ILE A 239 0.65 -3.51 -11.16
N GLU A 240 -0.17 -2.62 -10.59
CA GLU A 240 -1.02 -1.69 -11.36
C GLU A 240 -0.17 -0.79 -12.27
N GLY A 241 0.94 -0.26 -11.76
CA GLY A 241 1.87 0.53 -12.56
C GLY A 241 2.49 -0.25 -13.73
N MET A 242 2.87 -1.50 -13.51
CA MET A 242 3.41 -2.38 -14.56
C MET A 242 2.36 -2.72 -15.62
N LEU A 243 1.11 -2.99 -15.23
CA LEU A 243 -0.02 -3.23 -16.14
C LEU A 243 -0.26 -2.01 -17.05
N ILE A 244 -0.27 -0.80 -16.49
CA ILE A 244 -0.44 0.43 -17.27
C ILE A 244 0.74 0.64 -18.22
N GLY A 245 1.97 0.38 -17.76
CA GLY A 245 3.16 0.43 -18.61
C GLY A 245 3.08 -0.58 -19.77
N ALA A 246 2.54 -1.78 -19.52
CA ALA A 246 2.39 -2.82 -20.53
C ALA A 246 1.42 -2.38 -21.63
N LEU A 247 0.28 -1.80 -21.25
CA LEU A 247 -0.63 -1.17 -22.20
C LEU A 247 0.08 -0.08 -23.02
N ALA A 248 0.85 0.80 -22.37
CA ALA A 248 1.54 1.90 -23.03
C ALA A 248 2.58 1.44 -24.08
N ILE A 249 3.28 0.32 -23.84
CA ILE A 249 4.31 -0.16 -24.77
C ILE A 249 3.78 -1.12 -25.85
N GLY A 250 2.46 -1.34 -25.88
CA GLY A 250 1.77 -2.08 -26.93
C GLY A 250 1.39 -3.51 -26.56
N GLY A 251 0.97 -3.73 -25.31
CA GLY A 251 0.64 -5.08 -24.84
C GLY A 251 -0.64 -5.69 -25.39
N ARG A 252 -1.38 -4.95 -26.21
CA ARG A 252 -2.52 -5.49 -26.99
C ARG A 252 -2.08 -6.09 -28.31
N GLU A 253 -0.95 -5.63 -28.84
CA GLU A 253 -0.44 -6.03 -30.15
C GLU A 253 0.65 -7.08 -30.05
N VAL A 254 1.45 -7.05 -28.97
CA VAL A 254 2.52 -8.02 -28.74
C VAL A 254 2.47 -8.54 -27.31
N PRO A 255 2.89 -9.81 -27.07
CA PRO A 255 3.04 -10.32 -25.72
C PRO A 255 4.02 -9.47 -24.90
N ILE A 256 3.68 -9.26 -23.62
CA ILE A 256 4.55 -8.58 -22.66
C ILE A 256 4.70 -9.44 -21.41
N GLU A 257 5.95 -9.63 -21.01
CA GLU A 257 6.29 -10.30 -19.75
C GLU A 257 6.81 -9.29 -18.72
N GLY A 258 6.37 -9.46 -17.47
CA GLY A 258 6.74 -8.61 -16.34
C GLY A 258 7.71 -9.30 -15.39
N TYR A 259 8.77 -8.60 -15.00
CA TYR A 259 9.68 -9.05 -13.94
C TYR A 259 9.82 -7.99 -12.86
N VAL A 260 9.73 -8.39 -11.60
CA VAL A 260 10.14 -7.57 -10.46
C VAL A 260 11.43 -8.13 -9.92
N TYR A 261 12.54 -7.42 -10.13
CA TYR A 261 13.83 -7.78 -9.59
C TYR A 261 13.96 -7.17 -8.20
N VAL A 262 14.01 -8.01 -7.16
CA VAL A 262 14.13 -7.57 -5.77
C VAL A 262 15.41 -8.15 -5.20
N ARG A 263 16.19 -7.31 -4.51
CA ARG A 263 17.40 -7.74 -3.81
C ARG A 263 17.10 -8.80 -2.74
N ALA A 264 18.07 -9.66 -2.44
CA ALA A 264 17.89 -10.76 -1.50
C ALA A 264 17.61 -10.29 -0.04
N GLU A 265 18.05 -9.08 0.31
CA GLU A 265 17.95 -8.54 1.67
C GLU A 265 16.56 -8.01 2.03
N TYR A 266 15.59 -8.01 1.09
CA TYR A 266 14.21 -7.60 1.32
C TYR A 266 13.21 -8.78 1.24
N PRO A 267 13.31 -9.78 2.14
CA PRO A 267 12.46 -10.97 2.10
C PRO A 267 10.97 -10.64 2.27
N LEU A 268 10.63 -9.63 3.07
CA LEU A 268 9.23 -9.20 3.26
C LEU A 268 8.63 -8.60 1.98
N ALA A 269 9.42 -7.85 1.20
CA ALA A 269 8.99 -7.34 -0.10
C ALA A 269 8.71 -8.49 -1.06
N VAL A 270 9.60 -9.48 -1.12
CA VAL A 270 9.43 -10.69 -1.96
C VAL A 270 8.17 -11.47 -1.55
N GLU A 271 7.94 -11.67 -0.26
CA GLU A 271 6.74 -12.34 0.27
C GLU A 271 5.46 -11.61 -0.16
N ASN A 272 5.39 -10.30 0.10
CA ASN A 272 4.19 -9.50 -0.17
C ASN A 272 3.92 -9.35 -1.67
N LEU A 273 4.95 -9.12 -2.50
CA LEU A 273 4.80 -9.11 -3.95
C LEU A 273 4.35 -10.46 -4.51
N THR A 274 4.92 -11.56 -4.01
CA THR A 274 4.53 -12.91 -4.45
C THR A 274 3.05 -13.18 -4.13
N LEU A 275 2.61 -12.80 -2.92
CA LEU A 275 1.20 -12.91 -2.53
C LEU A 275 0.31 -12.02 -3.40
N ALA A 276 0.69 -10.76 -3.61
CA ALA A 276 -0.06 -9.82 -4.43
C ALA A 276 -0.21 -10.30 -5.89
N ILE A 277 0.85 -10.87 -6.48
CA ILE A 277 0.82 -11.49 -7.81
C ILE A 277 -0.17 -12.67 -7.83
N ARG A 278 -0.13 -13.55 -6.82
CA ARG A 278 -1.06 -14.68 -6.71
C ARG A 278 -2.51 -14.21 -6.58
N GLN A 279 -2.77 -13.20 -5.75
CA GLN A 279 -4.09 -12.61 -5.57
C GLN A 279 -4.60 -11.95 -6.86
N ALA A 280 -3.75 -11.18 -7.54
CA ALA A 280 -4.12 -10.55 -8.81
C ALA A 280 -4.46 -11.60 -9.88
N LYS A 281 -3.69 -12.69 -9.98
CA LYS A 281 -4.00 -13.82 -10.87
C LYS A 281 -5.31 -14.51 -10.49
N ALA A 282 -5.53 -14.79 -9.21
CA ALA A 282 -6.75 -15.43 -8.72
C ALA A 282 -8.01 -14.60 -8.96
N CYS A 283 -7.90 -13.26 -8.93
CA CYS A 283 -9.01 -12.34 -9.19
C CYS A 283 -9.21 -11.99 -10.68
N GLY A 284 -8.38 -12.49 -11.60
CA GLY A 284 -8.45 -12.10 -13.02
C GLY A 284 -7.92 -10.70 -13.33
N LEU A 285 -7.14 -10.09 -12.42
CA LEU A 285 -6.49 -8.78 -12.58
C LEU A 285 -5.04 -8.89 -13.10
N LEU A 286 -4.54 -10.10 -13.32
CA LEU A 286 -3.25 -10.41 -13.92
C LEU A 286 -3.37 -11.75 -14.66
N GLY A 287 -2.65 -11.94 -15.77
CA GLY A 287 -2.74 -13.12 -16.62
C GLY A 287 -3.33 -12.80 -18.00
N GLN A 288 -4.13 -13.72 -18.53
CA GLN A 288 -4.74 -13.59 -19.86
C GLN A 288 -6.11 -12.91 -19.77
N ASP A 289 -6.47 -12.18 -20.82
CA ASP A 289 -7.79 -11.56 -21.00
C ASP A 289 -8.30 -10.80 -19.76
N ILE A 290 -7.43 -9.94 -19.22
CA ILE A 290 -7.66 -9.23 -17.96
C ILE A 290 -8.92 -8.37 -18.11
N LEU A 291 -9.91 -8.59 -17.24
CA LEU A 291 -11.22 -7.93 -17.26
C LEU A 291 -11.96 -8.03 -18.62
N GLY A 292 -11.75 -9.12 -19.37
CA GLY A 292 -12.43 -9.36 -20.65
C GLY A 292 -12.01 -8.40 -21.76
N SER A 293 -10.83 -7.80 -21.65
CA SER A 293 -10.36 -6.72 -22.51
C SER A 293 -9.53 -7.18 -23.71
N GLY A 294 -9.27 -8.48 -23.83
CA GLY A 294 -8.32 -9.07 -24.79
C GLY A 294 -6.85 -8.77 -24.48
N PHE A 295 -6.55 -8.00 -23.43
CA PHE A 295 -5.19 -7.69 -22.99
C PHE A 295 -4.68 -8.73 -21.98
N GLY A 296 -3.45 -9.21 -22.20
CA GLY A 296 -2.76 -10.12 -21.30
C GLY A 296 -1.43 -9.56 -20.80
N PHE A 297 -1.07 -9.88 -19.57
CA PHE A 297 0.21 -9.56 -18.95
C PHE A 297 0.61 -10.67 -17.98
N SER A 298 1.80 -11.25 -18.19
CA SER A 298 2.28 -12.43 -17.46
C SER A 298 3.36 -12.12 -16.44
#